data_AF-A0A7Z9KXI9-F1
#
_entry.id   AF-A0A7Z9KXI9-F1
#
_cell.length_a   1.000
_cell.length_b   1.000
_cell.length_c   1.000
_cell.angle_alpha   90.00
_cell.angle_beta   90.00
_cell.angle_gamma   90.00
#
_symmetry.space_group_name_H-M   'P 1'
#
loop_
_entity.id
_entity.type
_entity.pdbx_description
1 polymer ?
#
loop_
_entity_poly.entity_id
_entity_poly.type
_entity_poly.pdbx_seq_one_letter_code
_entity_poly.pdbx_strand_id
1 'polypeptide(L)'
;MPGLAVPMNPIADATFVAQRKQLPVNWKQPQGDPATDHYRRAFKTEDHGGVPVPGCYFWAQSTNKFHVDSCKNIGDIIKSFCHDMLKGFKQSVDIWRAQARFQNLRIAAVSVTGAPGCLSGPKLEPMIKVYSRPSAMSHQKHWRDAVAKGLSSCWHDWQQQVTIPGLPLYPAFAAFPGPMAPPIPNVPVPLASCPSVGMAKMTPTALAQAMNSHFSLDDPDNHFGALTQSIGTAVSTAFNAWLPCQMVTGVMGKGPIPTFSPMWAPVGPVIMGDNIPAPGHLAA
;
A
#
# COMPACT_ATOMS: atom_id res chain seq x y z
N MET A 1 14.06 -10.05 4.85
CA MET A 1 14.18 -8.94 3.88
C MET A 1 13.24 -7.83 4.30
N PRO A 2 13.61 -6.56 4.05
CA PRO A 2 12.86 -5.46 4.63
C PRO A 2 11.46 -5.39 3.99
N GLY A 3 10.48 -4.95 4.77
CA GLY A 3 9.15 -4.64 4.26
C GLY A 3 9.18 -3.44 3.32
N LEU A 4 8.16 -2.58 3.41
CA LEU A 4 8.15 -1.33 2.66
C LEU A 4 9.25 -0.38 3.16
N ALA A 5 10.44 -0.46 2.55
CA ALA A 5 11.66 0.22 2.99
C ALA A 5 11.80 1.65 2.47
N VAL A 6 11.09 1.99 1.40
CA VAL A 6 11.10 3.34 0.81
C VAL A 6 10.60 4.37 1.83
N PRO A 7 11.25 5.53 1.97
CA PRO A 7 10.80 6.59 2.85
C PRO A 7 9.51 7.22 2.29
N MET A 8 8.36 6.69 2.71
CA MET A 8 7.05 7.11 2.19
C MET A 8 6.66 8.54 2.58
N ASN A 9 7.00 8.99 3.80
CA ASN A 9 6.64 10.32 4.29
C ASN A 9 7.17 11.47 3.41
N PRO A 10 8.47 11.56 3.07
CA PRO A 10 8.95 12.64 2.21
C PRO A 10 8.36 12.59 0.79
N ILE A 11 8.03 11.41 0.27
CA ILE A 11 7.34 11.27 -1.03
C ILE A 11 5.93 11.85 -0.94
N ALA A 12 5.18 11.50 0.12
CA ALA A 12 3.85 12.04 0.33
C ALA A 12 3.86 13.55 0.56
N ASP A 13 4.79 14.06 1.38
CA ASP A 13 4.98 15.49 1.63
C ASP A 13 5.22 16.25 0.31
N ALA A 14 6.17 15.79 -0.50
CA ALA A 14 6.49 16.41 -1.77
C ALA A 14 5.30 16.36 -2.75
N THR A 15 4.58 15.24 -2.79
CA THR A 15 3.41 15.06 -3.65
C THR A 15 2.26 16.00 -3.26
N PHE A 16 2.06 16.24 -1.95
CA PHE A 16 1.01 17.14 -1.50
C PHE A 16 1.36 18.59 -1.82
N VAL A 17 2.58 19.02 -1.45
CA VAL A 17 3.05 20.40 -1.66
C VAL A 17 3.08 20.76 -3.15
N ALA A 18 3.39 19.81 -4.03
CA ALA A 18 3.38 19.99 -5.48
C ALA A 18 2.00 20.36 -6.03
N GLN A 19 0.91 20.02 -5.34
CA GLN A 19 -0.45 20.36 -5.75
C GLN A 19 -0.87 21.79 -5.40
N ARG A 20 -0.02 22.53 -4.66
CA ARG A 20 -0.19 23.97 -4.36
C ARG A 20 -1.59 24.32 -3.83
N LYS A 21 -2.14 23.47 -2.96
CA LYS A 21 -3.43 23.75 -2.30
C LYS A 21 -3.32 25.01 -1.43
N GLN A 22 -4.34 25.85 -1.48
CA GLN A 22 -4.33 27.16 -0.82
C GLN A 22 -5.39 27.24 0.27
N LEU A 23 -5.12 28.00 1.33
CA LEU A 23 -6.10 28.35 2.35
C LEU A 23 -6.03 29.87 2.66
N PRO A 24 -7.19 30.51 2.93
CA PRO A 24 -8.54 30.02 2.68
C PRO A 24 -8.82 29.87 1.17
N VAL A 25 -9.80 29.06 0.80
CA VAL A 25 -10.12 28.84 -0.62
C VAL A 25 -10.94 30.01 -1.16
N ASN A 26 -10.73 30.37 -2.43
CA ASN A 26 -11.45 31.46 -3.12
C ASN A 26 -11.34 32.85 -2.44
N TRP A 27 -10.26 33.09 -1.68
CA TRP A 27 -10.01 34.40 -1.08
C TRP A 27 -9.91 35.50 -2.15
N LYS A 28 -10.56 36.62 -1.88
CA LYS A 28 -10.37 37.87 -2.62
C LYS A 28 -9.96 38.93 -1.63
N GLN A 29 -8.79 39.52 -1.84
CA GLN A 29 -8.35 40.64 -1.02
C GLN A 29 -9.39 41.76 -1.11
N PRO A 30 -9.92 42.26 0.01
CA PRO A 30 -10.86 43.38 0.00
C PRO A 30 -10.24 44.59 -0.71
N GLN A 31 -11.01 45.17 -1.64
CA GLN A 31 -10.63 46.35 -2.42
C GLN A 31 -11.77 47.38 -2.36
N GLY A 32 -11.43 48.67 -2.37
CA GLY A 32 -12.38 49.77 -2.34
C GLY A 32 -12.93 50.10 -0.94
N ASP A 33 -13.66 51.21 -0.86
CA ASP A 33 -14.41 51.68 0.30
C ASP A 33 -15.84 51.11 0.22
N PRO A 34 -16.40 50.45 1.25
CA PRO A 34 -15.90 50.31 2.64
C PRO A 34 -15.16 49.01 2.96
N ALA A 35 -15.04 48.09 1.99
CA ALA A 35 -14.49 46.75 2.24
C ALA A 35 -13.06 46.77 2.79
N THR A 36 -12.21 47.69 2.32
CA THR A 36 -10.81 47.82 2.79
C THR A 36 -10.75 48.33 4.24
N ASP A 37 -11.61 49.27 4.60
CA ASP A 37 -11.63 49.84 5.95
C ASP A 37 -12.19 48.83 6.95
N HIS A 38 -13.25 48.10 6.57
CA HIS A 38 -13.76 46.99 7.37
C HIS A 38 -12.70 45.91 7.61
N TYR A 39 -11.93 45.54 6.59
CA TYR A 39 -10.84 44.56 6.72
C TYR A 39 -9.72 45.06 7.64
N ARG A 40 -9.31 46.33 7.51
CA ARG A 40 -8.29 46.93 8.38
C ARG A 40 -8.73 46.98 9.84
N ARG A 41 -9.99 47.30 10.11
CA ARG A 41 -10.54 47.37 11.47
C ARG A 41 -10.78 45.99 12.10
N ALA A 42 -10.98 44.96 11.29
CA ALA A 42 -11.24 43.59 11.77
C ALA A 42 -10.01 42.89 12.37
N PHE A 43 -8.80 43.35 12.04
CA PHE A 43 -7.54 42.75 12.47
C PHE A 43 -6.66 43.77 13.18
N LYS A 44 -5.77 43.33 14.07
CA LYS A 44 -4.77 44.23 14.64
C LYS A 44 -3.72 44.55 13.59
N THR A 45 -3.00 45.67 13.76
CA THR A 45 -1.93 46.07 12.82
C THR A 45 -0.86 44.99 12.66
N GLU A 46 -0.54 44.28 13.75
CA GLU A 46 0.40 43.15 13.77
C GLU A 46 -0.10 41.91 13.00
N ASP A 47 -1.41 41.74 12.84
CA ASP A 47 -2.02 40.60 12.16
C ASP A 47 -2.01 40.74 10.62
N HIS A 48 -1.69 41.94 10.10
CA HIS A 48 -1.61 42.16 8.66
C HIS A 48 -0.34 41.59 8.01
N GLY A 49 0.65 41.17 8.80
CA GLY A 49 1.93 40.64 8.33
C GLY A 49 2.37 39.39 9.09
N GLY A 50 1.93 38.23 8.61
CA GLY A 50 2.42 36.91 9.00
C GLY A 50 3.64 36.49 8.18
N VAL A 51 4.53 35.72 8.80
CA VAL A 51 5.71 35.15 8.16
C VAL A 51 5.37 33.77 7.61
N PRO A 52 5.36 33.55 6.27
CA PRO A 52 5.06 32.24 5.70
C PRO A 52 6.00 31.17 6.25
N VAL A 53 5.44 30.01 6.61
CA VAL A 53 6.21 28.88 7.13
C VAL A 53 6.59 27.96 5.96
N PRO A 54 7.89 27.76 5.70
CA PRO A 54 8.33 26.84 4.65
C PRO A 54 7.87 25.41 4.93
N GLY A 55 7.45 24.69 3.88
CA GLY A 55 7.11 23.26 3.98
C GLY A 55 5.71 22.94 4.53
N CYS A 56 4.85 23.96 4.72
CA CYS A 56 3.43 23.74 4.98
C CYS A 56 2.75 23.04 3.79
N TYR A 57 1.81 22.15 4.09
CA TYR A 57 0.98 21.49 3.09
C TYR A 57 0.12 22.48 2.30
N PHE A 58 -0.30 23.58 2.94
CA PHE A 58 -1.10 24.63 2.35
C PHE A 58 -0.34 25.93 2.19
N TRP A 59 -0.69 26.64 1.13
CA TRP A 59 -0.19 27.97 0.81
C TRP A 59 -1.18 29.03 1.26
N ALA A 60 -0.70 30.04 1.96
CA ALA A 60 -1.54 31.16 2.39
C ALA A 60 -1.89 32.05 1.18
N GLN A 61 -3.17 32.39 1.04
CA GLN A 61 -3.63 33.32 -0.02
C GLN A 61 -3.18 34.76 0.19
N SER A 62 -2.87 35.15 1.42
CA SER A 62 -2.34 36.47 1.72
C SER A 62 -1.34 36.41 2.86
N THR A 63 -0.62 37.52 3.06
CA THR A 63 0.31 37.69 4.18
C THR A 63 -0.40 37.93 5.49
N ASN A 64 -1.72 37.87 5.58
CA ASN A 64 -2.40 38.02 6.87
C ASN A 64 -1.99 36.86 7.79
N LYS A 65 -1.61 37.20 9.03
CA LYS A 65 -1.17 36.25 10.05
C LYS A 65 -2.19 35.13 10.26
N PHE A 66 -3.49 35.43 10.25
CA PHE A 66 -4.55 34.44 10.35
C PHE A 66 -4.51 33.40 9.22
N HIS A 67 -4.23 33.81 7.97
CA HIS A 67 -4.12 32.87 6.84
C HIS A 67 -2.88 32.00 6.97
N VAL A 68 -1.75 32.59 7.32
CA VAL A 68 -0.48 31.87 7.50
C VAL A 68 -0.57 30.86 8.64
N ASP A 69 -1.07 31.28 9.80
CA ASP A 69 -1.21 30.42 10.98
C ASP A 69 -2.25 29.32 10.72
N SER A 70 -3.34 29.61 10.00
CA SER A 70 -4.32 28.59 9.60
C SER A 70 -3.73 27.57 8.65
N CYS A 71 -2.94 28.00 7.65
CA CYS A 71 -2.25 27.09 6.74
C CYS A 71 -1.29 26.16 7.48
N LYS A 72 -0.57 26.69 8.48
CA LYS A 72 0.32 25.90 9.32
C LYS A 72 -0.47 24.89 10.15
N ASN A 73 -1.44 25.35 10.93
CA ASN A 73 -2.18 24.48 11.86
C ASN A 73 -2.94 23.37 11.13
N ILE A 74 -3.66 23.71 10.06
CA ILE A 74 -4.39 22.72 9.25
C ILE A 74 -3.42 21.83 8.49
N GLY A 75 -2.34 22.40 7.96
CA GLY A 75 -1.28 21.66 7.28
C GLY A 75 -0.62 20.61 8.18
N ASP A 76 -0.28 20.96 9.41
CA ASP A 76 0.30 20.05 10.40
C ASP A 76 -0.64 18.89 10.75
N ILE A 77 -1.94 19.17 10.87
CA ILE A 77 -2.97 18.14 11.13
C ILE A 77 -3.04 17.14 9.96
N ILE A 78 -3.13 17.62 8.72
CA ILE A 78 -3.23 16.75 7.54
C ILE A 78 -1.92 16.00 7.31
N LYS A 79 -0.78 16.65 7.52
CA LYS A 79 0.55 16.03 7.42
C LYS A 79 0.70 14.90 8.43
N SER A 80 0.39 15.15 9.71
CA SER A 80 0.41 14.13 10.76
C SER A 80 -0.50 12.96 10.40
N PHE A 81 -1.74 13.25 9.98
CA PHE A 81 -2.68 12.20 9.56
C PHE A 81 -2.12 11.36 8.39
N CYS A 82 -1.52 11.99 7.38
CA CYS A 82 -0.90 11.28 6.26
C CYS A 82 0.21 10.33 6.74
N HIS A 83 1.11 10.82 7.59
CA HIS A 83 2.23 10.02 8.13
C HIS A 83 1.74 8.85 8.98
N ASP A 84 0.73 9.10 9.80
CA ASP A 84 0.04 8.12 10.62
C ASP A 84 -0.57 6.99 9.77
N MET A 85 -1.26 7.33 8.67
CA MET A 85 -1.79 6.34 7.73
C MET A 85 -0.69 5.53 7.03
N LEU A 86 0.39 6.17 6.58
CA LEU A 86 1.51 5.48 5.93
C LEU A 86 2.25 4.54 6.89
N LYS A 87 2.42 4.94 8.14
CA LYS A 87 2.98 4.10 9.21
C LYS A 87 2.08 2.89 9.48
N GLY A 88 0.78 3.11 9.61
CA GLY A 88 -0.20 2.05 9.83
C GLY A 88 -0.23 1.05 8.68
N PHE A 89 -0.18 1.53 7.44
CA PHE A 89 -0.10 0.69 6.24
C PHE A 89 1.17 -0.14 6.21
N LYS A 90 2.34 0.46 6.46
CA LYS A 90 3.63 -0.26 6.51
C LYS A 90 3.60 -1.41 7.51
N GLN A 91 3.17 -1.14 8.75
CA GLN A 91 3.08 -2.17 9.79
C GLN A 91 2.09 -3.28 9.43
N SER A 92 0.97 -2.92 8.78
CA SER A 92 -0.02 -3.88 8.33
C SER A 92 0.53 -4.81 7.24
N VAL A 93 1.33 -4.28 6.31
CA VAL A 93 2.00 -5.08 5.29
C VAL A 93 3.03 -6.03 5.91
N ASP A 94 3.78 -5.60 6.92
CA ASP A 94 4.74 -6.47 7.61
C ASP A 94 4.05 -7.65 8.32
N ILE A 95 2.92 -7.40 8.98
CA ILE A 95 2.12 -8.47 9.61
C ILE A 95 1.48 -9.37 8.56
N TRP A 96 0.97 -8.78 7.47
CA TRP A 96 0.43 -9.54 6.35
C TRP A 96 1.47 -10.47 5.74
N ARG A 97 2.71 -10.02 5.56
CA ARG A 97 3.81 -10.85 5.02
C ARG A 97 4.08 -12.08 5.87
N ALA A 98 4.04 -11.93 7.20
CA ALA A 98 4.20 -13.03 8.14
C ALA A 98 3.07 -14.06 8.05
N GLN A 99 1.87 -13.65 7.62
CA GLN A 99 0.70 -14.52 7.48
C GLN A 99 0.46 -14.99 6.04
N ALA A 100 1.09 -14.35 5.07
CA ALA A 100 0.89 -14.62 3.66
C ALA A 100 1.40 -16.02 3.31
N ARG A 101 0.63 -16.72 2.47
CA ARG A 101 0.90 -18.08 2.03
C ARG A 101 0.49 -18.29 0.59
N PHE A 102 1.21 -19.18 -0.06
CA PHE A 102 0.81 -19.72 -1.35
C PHE A 102 0.00 -21.00 -1.11
N GLN A 103 -1.01 -21.23 -1.94
CA GLN A 103 -1.95 -22.34 -1.83
C GLN A 103 -2.45 -22.73 -3.22
N ASN A 104 -3.05 -23.92 -3.33
CA ASN A 104 -3.64 -24.44 -4.57
C ASN A 104 -2.63 -24.47 -5.74
N LEU A 105 -1.36 -24.71 -5.43
CA LEU A 105 -0.32 -24.83 -6.45
C LEU A 105 -0.39 -26.22 -7.08
N ARG A 106 -0.08 -26.29 -8.38
CA ARG A 106 0.10 -27.55 -9.11
C ARG A 106 1.58 -27.69 -9.47
N ILE A 107 2.16 -28.81 -9.08
CA ILE A 107 3.56 -29.13 -9.30
C ILE A 107 3.67 -30.24 -10.34
N ALA A 108 4.44 -29.99 -11.38
CA ALA A 108 4.71 -30.94 -12.46
C ALA A 108 6.21 -30.94 -12.74
N ALA A 109 6.88 -32.00 -12.32
CA ALA A 109 8.33 -32.13 -12.24
C ALA A 109 8.93 -30.90 -11.52
N VAL A 110 9.81 -30.17 -12.20
CA VAL A 110 10.48 -29.00 -11.65
C VAL A 110 9.57 -27.77 -11.52
N SER A 111 8.50 -27.72 -12.31
CA SER A 111 7.72 -26.51 -12.54
C SER A 111 6.49 -26.43 -11.65
N VAL A 112 6.15 -25.20 -11.26
CA VAL A 112 5.00 -24.88 -10.41
C VAL A 112 4.09 -23.90 -11.11
N THR A 113 2.80 -24.21 -11.13
CA THR A 113 1.76 -23.32 -11.63
C THR A 113 0.79 -22.95 -10.50
N GLY A 114 0.37 -21.69 -10.48
CA GLY A 114 -0.62 -21.18 -9.55
C GLY A 114 -1.56 -20.25 -10.28
N ALA A 115 -2.84 -20.58 -10.30
CA ALA A 115 -3.90 -19.73 -10.85
C ALA A 115 -4.16 -18.52 -9.93
N PRO A 116 -4.91 -17.49 -10.38
CA PRO A 116 -5.35 -16.41 -9.51
C PRO A 116 -5.98 -16.95 -8.21
N GLY A 117 -5.65 -16.30 -7.08
CA GLY A 117 -6.01 -16.75 -5.73
C GLY A 117 -4.99 -17.70 -5.10
N CYS A 118 -3.87 -17.98 -5.78
CA CYS A 118 -2.81 -18.81 -5.22
C CYS A 118 -2.06 -18.12 -4.08
N LEU A 119 -2.01 -16.78 -4.04
CA LEU A 119 -1.51 -16.03 -2.88
C LEU A 119 -2.66 -15.64 -1.97
N SER A 120 -2.56 -15.99 -0.69
CA SER A 120 -3.55 -15.69 0.34
C SER A 120 -2.91 -15.01 1.54
N GLY A 121 -3.65 -14.11 2.17
CA GLY A 121 -3.22 -13.31 3.31
C GLY A 121 -4.41 -12.52 3.87
N PRO A 122 -4.29 -12.01 5.12
CA PRO A 122 -5.38 -11.31 5.80
C PRO A 122 -5.74 -9.98 5.11
N LYS A 123 -6.97 -9.50 5.30
CA LYS A 123 -7.32 -8.13 4.88
C LYS A 123 -6.52 -7.11 5.70
N LEU A 124 -6.01 -6.07 5.04
CA LEU A 124 -5.21 -5.04 5.71
C LEU A 124 -6.05 -4.07 6.53
N GLU A 125 -7.31 -3.82 6.15
CA GLU A 125 -8.16 -2.77 6.75
C GLU A 125 -8.17 -2.76 8.28
N PRO A 126 -8.44 -3.88 9.00
CA PRO A 126 -8.47 -3.87 10.46
C PRO A 126 -7.11 -3.49 11.07
N MET A 127 -6.02 -3.98 10.46
CA MET A 127 -4.66 -3.69 10.92
C MET A 127 -4.30 -2.23 10.69
N ILE A 128 -4.63 -1.67 9.50
CA ILE A 128 -4.35 -0.27 9.19
C ILE A 128 -5.03 0.62 10.22
N LYS A 129 -6.31 0.35 10.56
CA LYS A 129 -7.06 1.15 11.54
C LYS A 129 -6.46 1.11 12.95
N VAL A 130 -5.90 -0.04 13.35
CA VAL A 130 -5.26 -0.22 14.66
C VAL A 130 -3.91 0.50 14.72
N TYR A 131 -3.12 0.41 13.64
CA TYR A 131 -1.75 0.90 13.61
C TYR A 131 -1.61 2.36 13.19
N SER A 132 -2.58 2.91 12.46
CA SER A 132 -2.47 4.29 11.98
C SER A 132 -2.66 5.34 13.06
N ARG A 133 -3.25 5.02 14.23
CA ARG A 133 -3.40 5.92 15.40
C ARG A 133 -3.50 7.45 15.07
N PRO A 134 -4.40 7.88 14.17
CA PRO A 134 -4.56 9.31 13.92
C PRO A 134 -5.06 10.00 15.20
N SER A 135 -4.80 11.30 15.33
CA SER A 135 -5.19 12.12 16.48
C SER A 135 -6.63 11.85 16.94
N ALA A 136 -6.88 11.95 18.25
CA ALA A 136 -8.12 11.53 18.92
C ALA A 136 -9.39 12.30 18.50
N MET A 137 -9.29 13.21 17.52
CA MET A 137 -10.43 13.98 17.02
C MET A 137 -11.42 13.07 16.29
N SER A 138 -12.72 13.24 16.60
CA SER A 138 -13.81 12.40 16.09
C SER A 138 -13.86 12.30 14.56
N HIS A 139 -13.58 13.39 13.85
CA HIS A 139 -13.63 13.44 12.38
C HIS A 139 -12.50 12.63 11.70
N GLN A 140 -11.32 12.52 12.31
CA GLN A 140 -10.21 11.78 11.71
C GLN A 140 -10.44 10.26 11.67
N LYS A 141 -11.34 9.73 12.50
CA LYS A 141 -11.75 8.32 12.45
C LYS A 141 -12.42 7.96 11.13
N HIS A 142 -13.27 8.85 10.60
CA HIS A 142 -13.92 8.64 9.32
C HIS A 142 -12.92 8.67 8.16
N TRP A 143 -11.99 9.62 8.17
CA TRP A 143 -10.93 9.72 7.16
C TRP A 143 -10.02 8.49 7.19
N ARG A 144 -9.62 8.06 8.39
CA ARG A 144 -8.83 6.85 8.60
C ARG A 144 -9.51 5.64 7.99
N ASP A 145 -10.80 5.47 8.27
CA ASP A 145 -11.55 4.31 7.82
C ASP A 145 -11.70 4.31 6.29
N ALA A 146 -11.92 5.47 5.67
CA ALA A 146 -11.94 5.62 4.23
C ALA A 146 -10.60 5.24 3.58
N VAL A 147 -9.50 5.79 4.09
CA VAL A 147 -8.14 5.48 3.61
C VAL A 147 -7.80 4.00 3.82
N ALA A 148 -8.07 3.46 5.01
CA ALA A 148 -7.78 2.05 5.33
C ALA A 148 -8.54 1.09 4.42
N LYS A 149 -9.81 1.37 4.14
CA LYS A 149 -10.64 0.55 3.25
C LYS A 149 -10.15 0.61 1.81
N GLY A 150 -9.83 1.81 1.30
CA GLY A 150 -9.31 2.00 -0.06
C GLY A 150 -7.95 1.34 -0.29
N LEU A 151 -7.02 1.48 0.66
CA LEU A 151 -5.72 0.81 0.58
C LEU A 151 -5.87 -0.72 0.67
N SER A 152 -6.73 -1.20 1.59
CA SER A 152 -6.93 -2.64 1.78
C SER A 152 -7.63 -3.29 0.59
N SER A 153 -8.56 -2.62 -0.09
CA SER A 153 -9.23 -3.18 -1.26
C SER A 153 -8.27 -3.32 -2.43
N CYS A 154 -7.50 -2.28 -2.76
CA CYS A 154 -6.47 -2.34 -3.79
C CYS A 154 -5.43 -3.43 -3.52
N TRP A 155 -4.94 -3.54 -2.28
CA TRP A 155 -3.99 -4.59 -1.90
C TRP A 155 -4.58 -5.98 -2.05
N HIS A 156 -5.83 -6.16 -1.62
CA HIS A 156 -6.51 -7.44 -1.72
C HIS A 156 -6.75 -7.85 -3.18
N ASP A 157 -7.18 -6.91 -4.03
CA ASP A 157 -7.38 -7.15 -5.46
C ASP A 157 -6.06 -7.56 -6.15
N TRP A 158 -4.96 -6.89 -5.83
CA TRP A 158 -3.63 -7.29 -6.30
C TRP A 158 -3.28 -8.71 -5.85
N GLN A 159 -3.41 -8.99 -4.55
CA GLN A 159 -3.08 -10.29 -3.96
C GLN A 159 -3.87 -11.43 -4.62
N GLN A 160 -5.19 -11.27 -4.78
CA GLN A 160 -6.06 -12.29 -5.35
C GLN A 160 -5.74 -12.60 -6.81
N GLN A 161 -5.03 -11.71 -7.51
CA GLN A 161 -4.72 -11.87 -8.92
C GLN A 161 -3.28 -12.32 -9.18
N VAL A 162 -2.49 -12.59 -8.13
CA VAL A 162 -1.16 -13.17 -8.24
C VAL A 162 -1.24 -14.58 -8.83
N THR A 163 -0.31 -14.87 -9.73
CA THR A 163 -0.15 -16.16 -10.41
C THR A 163 1.30 -16.64 -10.36
N ILE A 164 1.52 -17.95 -10.51
CA ILE A 164 2.85 -18.53 -10.73
C ILE A 164 2.89 -19.14 -12.14
N PRO A 165 3.69 -18.58 -13.07
CA PRO A 165 3.65 -18.95 -14.48
C PRO A 165 4.60 -20.11 -14.82
N GLY A 166 4.51 -21.24 -14.11
CA GLY A 166 5.32 -22.42 -14.44
C GLY A 166 6.78 -22.36 -13.97
N LEU A 167 7.06 -21.62 -12.89
CA LEU A 167 8.43 -21.39 -12.41
C LEU A 167 9.11 -22.68 -11.95
N PRO A 168 10.42 -22.88 -12.21
CA PRO A 168 11.17 -24.09 -11.85
C PRO A 168 11.57 -24.07 -10.36
N LEU A 169 10.59 -24.19 -9.47
CA LEU A 169 10.79 -24.01 -8.02
C LEU A 169 11.33 -25.27 -7.31
N TYR A 170 11.21 -26.46 -7.92
CA TYR A 170 11.63 -27.71 -7.29
C TYR A 170 12.52 -28.57 -8.23
N PRO A 171 13.78 -28.18 -8.49
CA PRO A 171 14.69 -28.96 -9.35
C PRO A 171 14.80 -30.44 -8.96
N ALA A 172 14.76 -30.74 -7.66
CA ALA A 172 14.81 -32.12 -7.14
C ALA A 172 13.63 -33.00 -7.59
N PHE A 173 12.52 -32.40 -8.02
CA PHE A 173 11.33 -33.13 -8.48
C PHE A 173 11.42 -33.58 -9.95
N ALA A 174 12.50 -33.25 -10.67
CA ALA A 174 12.74 -33.79 -12.00
C ALA A 174 12.91 -35.32 -12.00
N ALA A 175 13.59 -35.84 -10.98
CA ALA A 175 13.92 -37.26 -10.84
C ALA A 175 14.07 -37.60 -9.35
N PHE A 176 12.95 -37.84 -8.67
CA PHE A 176 12.93 -38.17 -7.25
C PHE A 176 12.99 -39.70 -7.05
N PRO A 177 13.85 -40.21 -6.14
CA PRO A 177 13.98 -41.64 -5.86
C PRO A 177 12.93 -42.12 -4.85
N GLY A 178 11.71 -42.39 -5.31
CA GLY A 178 10.67 -42.98 -4.49
C GLY A 178 9.28 -42.87 -5.10
N PRO A 179 8.25 -43.48 -4.48
CA PRO A 179 6.87 -43.41 -4.96
C PRO A 179 6.19 -42.04 -4.70
N MET A 180 6.70 -41.28 -3.73
CA MET A 180 6.16 -40.00 -3.29
C MET A 180 7.29 -39.09 -2.84
N ALA A 181 7.33 -37.87 -3.37
CA ALA A 181 8.23 -36.83 -2.89
C ALA A 181 7.68 -36.25 -1.58
N PRO A 182 8.49 -36.21 -0.51
CA PRO A 182 8.10 -35.57 0.74
C PRO A 182 7.99 -34.06 0.57
N PRO A 183 7.47 -33.32 1.57
CA PRO A 183 7.52 -31.87 1.59
C PRO A 183 8.96 -31.34 1.48
N ILE A 184 9.29 -30.66 0.39
CA ILE A 184 10.59 -30.02 0.16
C ILE A 184 10.36 -28.52 -0.08
N PRO A 185 11.17 -27.61 0.50
CA PRO A 185 11.04 -26.18 0.28
C PRO A 185 11.40 -25.78 -1.17
N ASN A 186 10.80 -24.71 -1.66
CA ASN A 186 11.11 -24.15 -2.97
C ASN A 186 12.50 -23.51 -3.01
N VAL A 187 13.09 -23.47 -4.21
CA VAL A 187 14.18 -22.53 -4.52
C VAL A 187 13.62 -21.11 -4.39
N PRO A 188 14.25 -20.24 -3.56
CA PRO A 188 13.83 -18.85 -3.41
C PRO A 188 13.69 -18.12 -4.74
N VAL A 189 12.57 -17.44 -4.96
CA VAL A 189 12.34 -16.61 -6.14
C VAL A 189 11.77 -15.25 -5.73
N PRO A 190 12.09 -14.15 -6.44
CA PRO A 190 11.45 -12.87 -6.18
C PRO A 190 9.93 -12.94 -6.41
N LEU A 191 9.15 -12.25 -5.58
CA LEU A 191 7.70 -12.12 -5.73
C LEU A 191 7.34 -11.41 -7.04
N ALA A 192 8.23 -10.55 -7.55
CA ALA A 192 8.08 -9.96 -8.89
C ALA A 192 8.00 -11.01 -10.01
N SER A 193 8.51 -12.24 -9.82
CA SER A 193 8.34 -13.34 -10.77
C SER A 193 6.96 -14.01 -10.72
N CYS A 194 6.12 -13.62 -9.76
CA CYS A 194 4.73 -14.05 -9.62
C CYS A 194 3.80 -12.90 -10.03
N PRO A 195 3.54 -12.70 -11.33
CA PRO A 195 2.80 -11.53 -11.81
C PRO A 195 1.36 -11.54 -11.32
N SER A 196 0.80 -10.34 -11.18
CA SER A 196 -0.60 -10.11 -10.88
C SER A 196 -1.20 -9.14 -11.88
N VAL A 197 -2.35 -9.46 -12.46
CA VAL A 197 -3.08 -8.49 -13.30
C VAL A 197 -3.69 -7.37 -12.45
N GLY A 198 -3.75 -7.55 -11.12
CA GLY A 198 -4.20 -6.55 -10.15
C GLY A 198 -3.16 -5.47 -9.87
N MET A 199 -1.98 -5.50 -10.51
CA MET A 199 -1.00 -4.41 -10.47
C MET A 199 -1.60 -3.05 -10.87
N ALA A 200 -2.61 -3.04 -11.74
CA ALA A 200 -3.33 -1.82 -12.12
C ALA A 200 -3.99 -1.12 -10.92
N LYS A 201 -4.37 -1.86 -9.87
CA LYS A 201 -4.97 -1.34 -8.63
C LYS A 201 -3.94 -0.70 -7.68
N MET A 202 -2.66 -0.99 -7.89
CA MET A 202 -1.56 -0.48 -7.08
C MET A 202 -0.87 0.76 -7.68
N THR A 203 -1.51 1.41 -8.67
CA THR A 203 -1.05 2.70 -9.21
C THR A 203 -1.45 3.86 -8.29
N PRO A 204 -0.73 5.01 -8.32
CA PRO A 204 -1.07 6.16 -7.48
C PRO A 204 -2.53 6.60 -7.64
N THR A 205 -3.00 6.69 -8.89
CA THR A 205 -4.36 7.12 -9.23
C THR A 205 -5.41 6.12 -8.76
N ALA A 206 -5.20 4.82 -8.97
CA ALA A 206 -6.16 3.80 -8.53
C ALA A 206 -6.29 3.77 -7.00
N LEU A 207 -5.17 3.87 -6.28
CA LEU A 207 -5.17 3.97 -4.83
C LEU A 207 -5.90 5.23 -4.34
N ALA A 208 -5.62 6.38 -4.96
CA ALA A 208 -6.29 7.64 -4.62
C ALA A 208 -7.80 7.57 -4.83
N GLN A 209 -8.24 7.04 -5.97
CA GLN A 209 -9.66 6.85 -6.29
C GLN A 209 -10.34 5.88 -5.32
N ALA A 210 -9.70 4.76 -4.99
CA ALA A 210 -10.24 3.80 -4.03
C ALA A 210 -10.44 4.43 -2.64
N MET A 211 -9.47 5.22 -2.16
CA MET A 211 -9.61 5.97 -0.91
C MET A 211 -10.73 7.02 -0.98
N ASN A 212 -10.74 7.84 -2.05
CA ASN A 212 -11.75 8.89 -2.28
C ASN A 212 -13.18 8.33 -2.31
N SER A 213 -13.39 7.15 -2.89
CA SER A 213 -14.70 6.50 -2.97
C SER A 213 -15.33 6.16 -1.61
N HIS A 214 -14.55 6.26 -0.53
CA HIS A 214 -15.00 5.98 0.83
C HIS A 214 -15.09 7.22 1.72
N PHE A 215 -14.70 8.40 1.23
CA PHE A 215 -14.99 9.64 1.93
C PHE A 215 -16.47 9.97 1.76
N SER A 216 -17.14 10.28 2.88
CA SER A 216 -18.55 10.66 2.91
C SER A 216 -18.74 12.19 2.97
N LEU A 217 -17.73 12.95 2.54
CA LEU A 217 -17.69 14.41 2.64
C LEU A 217 -17.65 15.00 1.23
N ASP A 218 -18.40 16.07 1.03
CA ASP A 218 -18.25 16.92 -0.15
C ASP A 218 -16.92 17.68 -0.03
N ASP A 219 -16.11 17.63 -1.09
CA ASP A 219 -14.76 18.20 -1.14
C ASP A 219 -14.59 19.02 -2.43
N PRO A 220 -15.34 20.13 -2.57
CA PRO A 220 -15.29 20.98 -3.77
C PRO A 220 -13.89 21.54 -4.02
N ASP A 221 -13.10 21.71 -2.96
CA ASP A 221 -11.74 22.24 -3.01
C ASP A 221 -10.69 21.14 -3.27
N ASN A 222 -11.14 19.88 -3.33
CA ASN A 222 -10.35 18.69 -3.64
C ASN A 222 -9.10 18.55 -2.74
N HIS A 223 -9.24 18.84 -1.45
CA HIS A 223 -8.17 18.71 -0.44
C HIS A 223 -7.95 17.25 -0.03
N PHE A 224 -9.02 16.47 0.11
CA PHE A 224 -8.93 15.03 0.35
C PHE A 224 -8.41 14.30 -0.87
N GLY A 225 -8.76 14.72 -2.09
CA GLY A 225 -8.14 14.18 -3.29
C GLY A 225 -6.63 14.44 -3.34
N ALA A 226 -6.17 15.61 -2.86
CA ALA A 226 -4.74 15.86 -2.75
C ALA A 226 -4.04 14.97 -1.72
N LEU A 227 -4.69 14.75 -0.58
CA LEU A 227 -4.22 13.85 0.47
C LEU A 227 -4.14 12.40 -0.02
N THR A 228 -5.20 11.88 -0.63
CA THR A 228 -5.24 10.50 -1.12
C THR A 228 -4.29 10.27 -2.29
N GLN A 229 -4.09 11.26 -3.18
CA GLN A 229 -3.07 11.21 -4.21
C GLN A 229 -1.65 11.13 -3.63
N SER A 230 -1.41 11.84 -2.52
CA SER A 230 -0.12 11.85 -1.84
C SER A 230 0.17 10.51 -1.16
N ILE A 231 -0.81 9.96 -0.46
CA ILE A 231 -0.73 8.61 0.13
C ILE A 231 -0.57 7.56 -0.97
N GLY A 232 -1.38 7.64 -2.04
CA GLY A 232 -1.37 6.69 -3.16
C GLY A 232 -0.04 6.67 -3.88
N THR A 233 0.55 7.83 -4.13
CA THR A 233 1.91 7.95 -4.72
C THR A 233 2.94 7.26 -3.84
N ALA A 234 3.00 7.61 -2.55
CA ALA A 234 3.98 7.04 -1.63
C ALA A 234 3.85 5.51 -1.49
N VAL A 235 2.63 5.00 -1.36
CA VAL A 235 2.34 3.57 -1.28
C VAL A 235 2.72 2.85 -2.57
N SER A 236 2.33 3.39 -3.73
CA SER A 236 2.64 2.79 -5.04
C SER A 236 4.15 2.72 -5.26
N THR A 237 4.89 3.79 -4.96
CA THR A 237 6.35 3.78 -5.07
C THR A 237 6.98 2.75 -4.14
N ALA A 238 6.55 2.70 -2.88
CA ALA A 238 7.07 1.73 -1.92
C ALA A 238 6.77 0.28 -2.31
N PHE A 239 5.57 0.03 -2.81
CA PHE A 239 5.13 -1.29 -3.27
C PHE A 239 5.94 -1.77 -4.48
N ASN A 240 6.12 -0.93 -5.50
CA ASN A 240 6.89 -1.28 -6.69
C ASN A 240 8.39 -1.53 -6.36
N ALA A 241 8.95 -0.80 -5.41
CA ALA A 241 10.30 -1.05 -4.92
C ALA A 241 10.40 -2.34 -4.09
N TRP A 242 9.34 -2.71 -3.37
CA TRP A 242 9.31 -3.89 -2.50
C TRP A 242 9.15 -5.20 -3.28
N LEU A 243 8.35 -5.25 -4.34
CA LEU A 243 8.08 -6.48 -5.12
C LEU A 243 9.33 -7.27 -5.56
N PRO A 244 10.35 -6.66 -6.20
CA PRO A 244 11.56 -7.39 -6.59
C PRO A 244 12.44 -7.77 -5.40
N CYS A 245 12.31 -7.05 -4.29
CA CYS A 245 13.08 -7.31 -3.06
C CYS A 245 12.42 -8.34 -2.15
N GLN A 246 11.17 -8.74 -2.38
CA GLN A 246 10.49 -9.75 -1.58
C GLN A 246 10.75 -11.13 -2.17
N MET A 247 11.25 -12.09 -1.38
CA MET A 247 11.42 -13.47 -1.82
C MET A 247 10.19 -14.29 -1.40
N VAL A 248 9.80 -15.20 -2.28
CA VAL A 248 8.93 -16.33 -2.00
C VAL A 248 9.82 -17.49 -1.57
N THR A 249 9.71 -17.90 -0.31
CA THR A 249 10.54 -18.98 0.27
C THR A 249 9.71 -19.87 1.16
N GLY A 250 10.22 -21.07 1.45
CA GLY A 250 9.56 -21.99 2.38
C GLY A 250 8.20 -22.52 1.89
N VAL A 251 7.89 -22.37 0.61
CA VAL A 251 6.76 -23.04 -0.02
C VAL A 251 7.11 -24.52 -0.09
N MET A 252 6.42 -25.35 0.70
CA MET A 252 6.72 -26.78 0.77
C MET A 252 5.92 -27.53 -0.28
N GLY A 253 6.58 -28.07 -1.30
CA GLY A 253 5.97 -28.88 -2.35
C GLY A 253 6.05 -30.37 -2.03
N LYS A 254 5.07 -31.16 -2.44
CA LYS A 254 5.05 -32.64 -2.34
C LYS A 254 4.28 -33.24 -3.53
N GLY A 255 4.39 -34.55 -3.76
CA GLY A 255 3.56 -35.22 -4.76
C GLY A 255 4.02 -36.61 -5.17
N PRO A 256 3.16 -37.37 -5.88
CA PRO A 256 3.47 -38.75 -6.28
C PRO A 256 4.41 -38.81 -7.49
N ILE A 257 5.08 -39.95 -7.64
CA ILE A 257 5.93 -40.30 -8.78
C ILE A 257 5.34 -41.55 -9.47
N PRO A 258 4.52 -41.39 -10.52
CA PRO A 258 3.78 -42.50 -11.12
C PRO A 258 4.69 -43.57 -11.75
N THR A 259 5.88 -43.21 -12.23
CA THR A 259 6.81 -44.14 -12.90
C THR A 259 7.48 -45.12 -11.92
N PHE A 260 7.34 -44.91 -10.61
CA PHE A 260 7.87 -45.81 -9.59
C PHE A 260 7.03 -47.10 -9.46
N SER A 261 5.76 -47.11 -9.91
CA SER A 261 4.87 -48.27 -9.77
C SER A 261 4.11 -48.60 -11.06
N PRO A 262 4.35 -49.78 -11.69
CA PRO A 262 5.32 -50.81 -11.32
C PRO A 262 6.77 -50.31 -11.43
N MET A 263 7.74 -50.92 -10.73
CA MET A 263 9.14 -50.48 -10.66
C MET A 263 9.87 -50.60 -12.01
N TRP A 264 9.53 -49.76 -12.99
CA TRP A 264 10.18 -49.70 -14.29
C TRP A 264 11.39 -48.76 -14.28
N ALA A 265 11.41 -47.77 -13.38
CA ALA A 265 12.54 -46.89 -13.15
C ALA A 265 12.65 -46.53 -11.65
N PRO A 266 13.85 -46.57 -11.04
CA PRO A 266 14.05 -46.27 -9.62
C PRO A 266 13.85 -44.78 -9.27
N VAL A 267 13.66 -43.92 -10.27
CA VAL A 267 13.46 -42.47 -10.15
C VAL A 267 12.41 -42.00 -11.14
N GLY A 268 11.76 -40.88 -10.84
CA GLY A 268 10.85 -40.26 -11.78
C GLY A 268 10.41 -38.85 -11.39
N PRO A 269 9.72 -38.15 -12.30
CA PRO A 269 9.22 -36.82 -12.02
C PRO A 269 8.04 -36.86 -11.06
N VAL A 270 7.92 -35.84 -10.23
CA VAL A 270 6.68 -35.58 -9.50
C VAL A 270 5.59 -35.19 -10.49
N ILE A 271 4.43 -35.84 -10.44
CA ILE A 271 3.29 -35.54 -11.31
C ILE A 271 2.09 -35.23 -10.43
N MET A 272 1.36 -34.15 -10.73
CA MET A 272 0.19 -33.73 -9.95
C MET A 272 0.51 -33.47 -8.47
N GLY A 273 1.69 -32.92 -8.20
CA GLY A 273 2.06 -32.48 -6.86
C GLY A 273 1.31 -31.22 -6.44
N ASP A 274 1.31 -30.96 -5.14
CA ASP A 274 0.66 -29.84 -4.49
C ASP A 274 1.60 -29.19 -3.45
N ASN A 275 1.15 -28.11 -2.83
CA ASN A 275 1.90 -27.44 -1.78
C ASN A 275 1.17 -27.48 -0.44
N ILE A 276 1.94 -27.39 0.65
CA ILE A 276 1.40 -27.17 1.99
C ILE A 276 1.14 -25.65 2.14
N PRO A 277 -0.10 -25.22 2.45
CA PRO A 277 -0.42 -23.81 2.60
C PRO A 277 -0.09 -23.31 4.01
N ALA A 278 1.19 -23.33 4.38
CA ALA A 278 1.67 -22.78 5.64
C ALA A 278 1.88 -21.25 5.56
N PRO A 279 1.57 -20.48 6.61
CA PRO A 279 1.92 -19.05 6.68
C PRO A 279 3.42 -18.79 6.60
N GLY A 280 3.80 -17.59 6.16
CA GLY A 280 5.17 -17.09 6.27
C GLY A 280 6.00 -17.21 5.00
N HIS A 281 5.39 -17.54 3.86
CA HIS A 281 6.12 -17.67 2.59
C HIS A 281 6.76 -16.35 2.11
N LEU A 282 6.37 -15.21 2.71
CA LEU A 282 6.91 -13.88 2.46
C LEU A 282 7.58 -13.25 3.70
N ALA A 283 7.81 -14.01 4.77
CA ALA A 283 8.36 -13.51 6.03
C ALA A 283 9.90 -13.35 6.04
N ALA A 284 10.58 -13.97 5.07
CA ALA A 284 12.04 -14.05 4.98
C ALA A 284 12.73 -12.74 4.57
#